data_AF-A0AA37MKR2-F1
#
_entry.id   AF-A0AA37MKR2-F1
#
_cell.length_a   1.000
_cell.length_b   1.000
_cell.length_c   1.000
_cell.angle_alpha   90.00
_cell.angle_beta   90.00
_cell.angle_gamma   90.00
#
_symmetry.space_group_name_H-M   'P 1'
#
loop_
_entity.id
_entity.type
_entity.pdbx_description
1 polymer ?
#
loop_
_entity_poly.entity_id
_entity_poly.type
_entity_poly.pdbx_seq_one_letter_code
_entity_poly.pdbx_strand_id
1 'polypeptide(L)'
;MNSKNKIVILILWYTISTLSSYAQTKDTITLESFFQNEKNIIEKHRILCKEKYNDYIATTTEKVLNDLLAYKLPNKTSEGITKYYQNICASNLKIEDIKQPITKQINELIKEIITERKKYILYVTRNHIYANKYHAASIKFIIKRKTVDCPIDLFMKIINHPIPIDWSSLGFNLSSLSKPGTGQLLLNQKELISAQQIAKNEDSKFIGPIINQIALSTSTNIKNSLYYTTDQVFDDVEKIIIKYEPNFSKYIHEAN
;
A
#
# COMPACT_ATOMS: atom_id res chain seq x y z
N MET A 1 68.06 12.59 28.17
CA MET A 1 66.76 13.28 28.26
C MET A 1 65.66 12.22 28.31
N ASN A 2 64.87 12.23 29.39
CA ASN A 2 64.04 11.11 29.84
C ASN A 2 62.77 10.89 29.01
N SER A 3 62.56 9.64 28.58
CA SER A 3 61.38 9.12 27.86
C SER A 3 60.03 9.48 28.53
N LYS A 4 60.03 9.68 29.86
CA LYS A 4 58.83 10.03 30.64
C LYS A 4 58.25 11.41 30.33
N ASN A 5 59.04 12.37 29.82
CA ASN A 5 58.54 13.72 29.51
C ASN A 5 57.83 13.83 28.16
N LYS A 6 58.05 12.89 27.22
CA LYS A 6 57.32 12.89 25.93
C LYS A 6 55.88 12.38 26.07
N ILE A 7 55.64 11.46 27.01
CA ILE A 7 54.32 10.86 27.22
C ILE A 7 53.36 11.85 27.89
N VAL A 8 53.84 12.69 28.82
CA VAL A 8 52.99 13.68 29.51
C VAL A 8 52.49 14.78 28.57
N ILE A 9 53.31 15.21 27.60
CA ILE A 9 52.90 16.23 26.60
C ILE A 9 51.91 15.65 25.58
N LEU A 10 52.06 14.38 25.19
CA LEU A 10 51.13 13.70 24.29
C LEU A 10 49.76 13.45 24.93
N ILE A 11 49.71 13.14 26.23
CA ILE A 11 48.44 12.97 26.96
C ILE A 11 47.72 14.31 27.14
N LEU A 12 48.44 15.41 27.38
CA LEU A 12 47.84 16.75 27.48
C LEU A 12 47.30 17.27 26.13
N TRP A 13 47.92 16.92 25.00
CA TRP A 13 47.36 17.23 23.68
C TRP A 13 46.14 16.38 23.34
N TYR A 14 46.13 15.09 23.72
CA TYR A 14 44.97 14.21 23.51
C TYR A 14 43.76 14.60 24.38
N THR A 15 43.97 15.13 25.59
CA THR A 15 42.85 15.57 26.44
C THR A 15 42.28 16.92 26.01
N ILE A 16 43.11 17.85 25.48
CA ILE A 16 42.61 19.12 24.94
C ILE A 16 41.87 18.90 23.60
N SER A 17 42.35 17.98 22.76
CA SER A 17 41.65 17.66 21.50
C SER A 17 40.36 16.85 21.72
N THR A 18 40.27 16.03 22.78
CA THR A 18 39.02 15.32 23.16
C THR A 18 38.04 16.15 23.98
N LEU A 19 38.50 17.21 24.65
CA LEU A 19 37.63 18.24 25.22
C LEU A 19 37.13 19.24 24.16
N SER A 20 37.84 19.40 23.04
CA SER A 20 37.37 20.21 21.90
C SER A 20 36.33 19.50 21.02
N SER A 21 36.30 18.15 21.04
CA SER A 21 35.28 17.36 20.34
C SER A 21 34.05 17.03 21.19
N TYR A 22 34.05 17.43 22.46
CA TYR A 22 32.87 17.43 23.35
C TYR A 22 32.21 18.80 23.51
N ALA A 23 32.64 19.79 22.74
CA ALA A 23 31.92 21.05 22.58
C ALA A 23 30.78 20.88 21.56
N GLN A 24 29.65 20.38 22.04
CA GLN A 24 28.32 20.56 21.45
C GLN A 24 28.18 20.23 19.95
N THR A 25 28.14 18.95 19.58
CA THR A 25 27.13 18.53 18.62
C THR A 25 25.79 18.55 19.34
N LYS A 26 25.21 19.75 19.53
CA LYS A 26 23.75 19.84 19.53
C LYS A 26 23.36 19.31 18.17
N ASP A 27 22.75 18.13 18.10
CA ASP A 27 22.13 17.64 16.87
C ASP A 27 21.19 18.75 16.39
N THR A 28 21.67 19.52 15.41
CA THR A 28 20.97 20.68 14.93
C THR A 28 20.01 20.12 13.91
N ILE A 29 18.77 19.87 14.32
CA ILE A 29 17.74 19.40 13.41
C ILE A 29 17.50 20.53 12.40
N THR A 30 18.07 20.38 11.20
CA THR A 30 17.88 21.34 10.12
C THR A 30 16.43 21.26 9.64
N LEU A 31 15.91 22.37 9.13
CA LEU A 31 14.56 22.42 8.57
C LEU A 31 14.37 21.40 7.43
N GLU A 32 15.42 21.17 6.64
CA GLU A 32 15.46 20.15 5.60
C GLU A 32 15.34 18.72 6.18
N SER A 33 16.10 18.40 7.24
CA SER A 33 15.99 17.10 7.91
C SER A 33 14.61 16.87 8.54
N PHE A 34 13.98 17.95 9.03
CA PHE A 34 12.61 17.91 9.53
C PHE A 34 11.60 17.58 8.41
N PHE A 35 11.66 18.28 7.27
CA PHE A 35 10.77 17.98 6.13
C PHE A 35 10.98 16.58 5.56
N GLN A 36 12.23 16.08 5.56
CA GLN A 36 12.49 14.70 5.17
C GLN A 36 11.85 13.69 6.13
N ASN A 37 11.85 13.98 7.44
CA ASN A 37 11.13 13.16 8.42
C ASN A 37 9.60 13.22 8.20
N GLU A 38 9.04 14.37 7.84
CA GLU A 38 7.60 14.46 7.48
C GLU A 38 7.23 13.53 6.32
N LYS A 39 8.07 13.46 5.28
CA LYS A 39 7.88 12.50 4.17
C LYS A 39 7.90 11.05 4.63
N ASN A 40 8.79 10.70 5.56
CA ASN A 40 8.82 9.35 6.14
C ASN A 40 7.54 9.02 6.93
N ILE A 41 6.96 9.99 7.64
CA ILE A 41 5.68 9.83 8.33
C ILE A 41 4.55 9.59 7.31
N ILE A 42 4.54 10.32 6.20
CA ILE A 42 3.56 10.11 5.11
C ILE A 42 3.66 8.68 4.56
N GLU A 43 4.87 8.23 4.23
CA GLU A 43 5.11 6.87 3.70
C GLU A 43 4.71 5.78 4.69
N LYS A 44 5.06 5.94 5.97
CA LYS A 44 4.62 5.03 7.06
C LYS A 44 3.09 4.90 7.07
N HIS A 45 2.37 6.01 7.00
CA HIS A 45 0.90 5.98 6.98
C HIS A 45 0.35 5.36 5.68
N ARG A 46 0.99 5.59 4.53
CA ARG A 46 0.64 4.98 3.24
C ARG A 46 0.71 3.45 3.33
N ILE A 47 1.81 2.92 3.88
CA ILE A 47 2.02 1.47 4.07
C ILE A 47 0.98 0.89 5.04
N LEU A 48 0.79 1.49 6.21
CA LEU A 48 -0.20 1.03 7.19
C LEU A 48 -1.63 1.06 6.63
N CYS A 49 -1.95 2.02 5.75
CA CYS A 49 -3.23 2.06 5.07
C CYS A 49 -3.43 0.84 4.17
N LYS A 50 -2.40 0.48 3.38
CA LYS A 50 -2.43 -0.66 2.47
C LYS A 50 -2.60 -1.98 3.22
N GLU A 51 -1.90 -2.16 4.33
CA GLU A 51 -1.98 -3.38 5.16
C GLU A 51 -3.38 -3.59 5.75
N LYS A 52 -4.09 -2.51 6.10
CA LYS A 52 -5.48 -2.57 6.60
C LYS A 52 -6.47 -3.12 5.56
N TYR A 53 -6.09 -3.20 4.28
CA TYR A 53 -6.94 -3.77 3.24
C TYR A 53 -6.77 -5.27 3.05
N ASN A 54 -5.83 -5.95 3.71
CA ASN A 54 -5.56 -7.38 3.44
C ASN A 54 -6.82 -8.25 3.57
N ASP A 55 -7.55 -8.13 4.68
CA ASP A 55 -8.80 -8.90 4.90
C ASP A 55 -9.88 -8.51 3.88
N TYR A 56 -10.02 -7.21 3.60
CA TYR A 56 -10.97 -6.73 2.60
C TYR A 56 -10.65 -7.24 1.20
N ILE A 57 -9.37 -7.28 0.81
CA ILE A 57 -8.90 -7.84 -0.46
C ILE A 57 -9.22 -9.34 -0.50
N ALA A 58 -8.97 -10.08 0.59
CA ALA A 58 -9.26 -11.51 0.67
C ALA A 58 -10.75 -11.77 0.46
N THR A 59 -11.62 -11.13 1.24
CA THR A 59 -13.08 -11.30 1.13
C THR A 59 -13.61 -10.87 -0.23
N THR A 60 -13.10 -9.76 -0.79
CA THR A 60 -13.50 -9.30 -2.12
C THR A 60 -13.06 -10.28 -3.20
N THR A 61 -11.84 -10.83 -3.09
CA THR A 61 -11.32 -11.86 -4.00
C THR A 61 -12.22 -13.10 -4.02
N GLU A 62 -12.63 -13.59 -2.84
CA GLU A 62 -13.53 -14.74 -2.72
C GLU A 62 -14.87 -14.49 -3.40
N LYS A 63 -15.46 -13.32 -3.15
CA LYS A 63 -16.74 -12.94 -3.75
C LYS A 63 -16.63 -12.84 -5.27
N VAL A 64 -15.62 -12.12 -5.77
CA VAL A 64 -15.38 -11.99 -7.22
C VAL A 64 -15.18 -13.36 -7.84
N LEU A 65 -14.36 -14.23 -7.24
CA LEU A 65 -14.13 -15.55 -7.78
C LEU A 65 -15.35 -16.44 -7.75
N ASN A 66 -16.16 -16.36 -6.70
CA ASN A 66 -17.43 -17.06 -6.67
C ASN A 66 -18.32 -16.62 -7.85
N ASP A 67 -18.41 -15.32 -8.10
CA ASP A 67 -19.18 -14.78 -9.24
C ASP A 67 -18.58 -15.18 -10.60
N LEU A 68 -17.24 -15.17 -10.74
CA LEU A 68 -16.55 -15.56 -11.98
C LEU A 68 -16.68 -17.06 -12.28
N LEU A 69 -16.67 -17.91 -11.25
CA LEU A 69 -16.67 -19.37 -11.36
C LEU A 69 -18.07 -20.00 -11.27
N ALA A 70 -19.07 -19.28 -10.73
CA ALA A 70 -20.46 -19.75 -10.64
C ALA A 70 -21.10 -19.96 -12.01
N TYR A 71 -20.65 -19.21 -13.02
CA TYR A 71 -21.12 -19.36 -14.39
C TYR A 71 -20.12 -20.22 -15.15
N LYS A 72 -20.45 -21.50 -15.37
CA LYS A 72 -19.89 -22.28 -16.49
C LYS A 72 -19.99 -21.36 -17.71
N LEU A 73 -18.85 -21.03 -18.32
CA LEU A 73 -18.67 -19.95 -19.31
C LEU A 73 -19.97 -19.70 -20.13
N PRO A 74 -20.52 -18.47 -20.15
CA PRO A 74 -21.77 -18.20 -20.83
C PRO A 74 -21.70 -18.63 -22.30
N ASN A 75 -22.77 -19.22 -22.84
CA ASN A 75 -22.96 -19.56 -24.26
C ASN A 75 -23.13 -18.30 -25.15
N LYS A 76 -22.40 -17.21 -24.85
CA LYS A 76 -22.54 -15.89 -25.47
C LYS A 76 -21.41 -15.67 -26.49
N THR A 77 -21.60 -14.69 -27.37
CA THR A 77 -20.53 -14.18 -28.25
C THR A 77 -19.36 -13.64 -27.41
N SER A 78 -18.15 -13.67 -27.96
CA SER A 78 -16.91 -13.22 -27.30
C SER A 78 -17.02 -11.82 -26.67
N GLU A 79 -17.67 -10.87 -27.35
CA GLU A 79 -17.94 -9.53 -26.83
C GLU A 79 -18.90 -9.53 -25.64
N GLY A 80 -19.98 -10.32 -25.71
CA GLY A 80 -20.95 -10.47 -24.63
C GLY A 80 -20.33 -11.08 -23.37
N ILE A 81 -19.33 -11.93 -23.52
CA ILE A 81 -18.58 -12.54 -22.42
C ILE A 81 -17.57 -11.56 -21.82
N THR A 82 -16.84 -10.82 -22.65
CA THR A 82 -15.83 -9.83 -22.22
C THR A 82 -16.45 -8.77 -21.32
N LYS A 83 -17.54 -8.13 -21.79
CA LYS A 83 -18.26 -7.10 -21.03
C LYS A 83 -18.83 -7.67 -19.72
N TYR A 84 -19.30 -8.91 -19.74
CA TYR A 84 -19.87 -9.57 -18.58
C TYR A 84 -18.83 -9.79 -17.48
N TYR A 85 -17.69 -10.41 -17.79
CA TYR A 85 -16.65 -10.63 -16.80
C TYR A 85 -16.07 -9.32 -16.26
N GLN A 86 -15.83 -8.34 -17.14
CA GLN A 86 -15.35 -7.02 -16.70
C GLN A 86 -16.29 -6.35 -15.70
N ASN A 87 -17.61 -6.49 -15.88
CA ASN A 87 -18.59 -5.95 -14.93
C ASN A 87 -18.53 -6.65 -13.57
N ILE A 88 -18.24 -7.96 -13.53
CA ILE A 88 -18.05 -8.70 -12.27
C ILE A 88 -16.85 -8.14 -11.51
N CYS A 89 -15.69 -7.97 -12.14
CA CYS A 89 -14.52 -7.38 -11.48
C CYS A 89 -14.78 -5.93 -11.02
N ALA A 90 -15.37 -5.10 -11.89
CA ALA A 90 -15.54 -3.66 -11.63
C ALA A 90 -16.58 -3.34 -10.53
N SER A 91 -17.54 -4.23 -10.29
CA SER A 91 -18.64 -4.00 -9.33
C SER A 91 -18.28 -4.32 -7.88
N ASN A 92 -17.17 -5.01 -7.63
CA ASN A 92 -16.91 -5.63 -6.34
C ASN A 92 -16.08 -4.81 -5.33
N LEU A 93 -15.48 -3.70 -5.76
CA LEU A 93 -14.82 -2.75 -4.85
C LEU A 93 -15.74 -1.55 -4.55
N LYS A 94 -16.46 -1.55 -3.43
CA LYS A 94 -17.33 -0.41 -3.11
C LYS A 94 -16.49 0.79 -2.67
N ILE A 95 -16.82 1.98 -3.18
CA ILE A 95 -16.06 3.19 -2.85
C ILE A 95 -16.16 3.53 -1.36
N GLU A 96 -17.28 3.21 -0.72
CA GLU A 96 -17.54 3.42 0.71
C GLU A 96 -16.54 2.65 1.57
N ASP A 97 -16.33 1.37 1.25
CA ASP A 97 -15.39 0.48 1.96
C ASP A 97 -13.93 0.93 1.79
N ILE A 98 -13.61 1.58 0.67
CA ILE A 98 -12.30 2.17 0.40
C ILE A 98 -12.13 3.49 1.15
N LYS A 99 -13.16 4.34 1.17
CA LYS A 99 -13.08 5.69 1.72
C LYS A 99 -12.75 5.71 3.20
N GLN A 100 -13.34 4.81 3.99
CA GLN A 100 -13.22 4.85 5.44
C GLN A 100 -11.78 4.61 5.93
N PRO A 101 -11.05 3.56 5.50
CA PRO A 101 -9.67 3.34 5.95
C PRO A 101 -8.71 4.46 5.54
N ILE A 102 -8.77 4.92 4.28
CA ILE A 102 -7.94 6.04 3.79
C ILE A 102 -8.22 7.31 4.59
N THR A 103 -9.49 7.66 4.79
CA THR A 103 -9.86 8.88 5.54
C THR A 103 -9.37 8.81 6.98
N LYS A 104 -9.54 7.66 7.64
CA LYS A 104 -9.02 7.46 8.99
C LYS A 104 -7.50 7.62 9.04
N GLN A 105 -6.78 7.02 8.10
CA GLN A 105 -5.33 7.06 8.09
C GLN A 105 -4.77 8.46 7.79
N ILE A 106 -5.43 9.22 6.90
CA ILE A 106 -5.05 10.61 6.61
C ILE A 106 -5.31 11.51 7.82
N ASN A 107 -6.43 11.32 8.53
CA ASN A 107 -6.69 12.08 9.74
C ASN A 107 -5.64 11.80 10.84
N GLU A 108 -5.20 10.55 10.97
CA GLU A 108 -4.10 10.18 11.86
C GLU A 108 -2.77 10.81 11.42
N LEU A 109 -2.46 10.77 10.12
CA LEU A 109 -1.28 11.40 9.53
C LEU A 109 -1.23 12.91 9.81
N ILE A 110 -2.34 13.62 9.55
CA ILE A 110 -2.43 15.08 9.76
C ILE A 110 -2.20 15.42 11.23
N LYS A 111 -2.75 14.64 12.16
CA LYS A 111 -2.52 14.83 13.60
C LYS A 111 -1.05 14.65 13.98
N GLU A 112 -0.39 13.62 13.43
CA GLU A 112 1.04 13.37 13.66
C GLU A 112 1.89 14.52 13.12
N ILE A 113 1.66 14.95 11.87
CA ILE A 113 2.34 16.11 11.26
C ILE A 113 2.16 17.39 12.07
N ILE A 114 0.93 17.72 12.48
CA ILE A 114 0.68 18.91 13.31
C ILE A 114 1.47 18.83 14.62
N THR A 115 1.50 17.65 15.24
CA THR A 115 2.21 17.42 16.50
C THR A 115 3.70 17.63 16.34
N GLU A 116 4.31 17.04 15.30
CA GLU A 116 5.74 17.18 15.02
C GLU A 116 6.11 18.62 14.64
N ARG A 117 5.29 19.31 13.85
CA ARG A 117 5.47 20.73 13.53
C ARG A 117 5.46 21.61 14.77
N LYS A 118 4.52 21.38 15.70
CA LYS A 118 4.47 22.12 16.98
C LYS A 118 5.69 21.85 17.85
N LYS A 119 6.14 20.59 17.94
CA LYS A 119 7.36 20.23 18.66
C LYS A 119 8.58 20.92 18.06
N TYR A 120 8.68 20.96 16.74
CA TYR A 120 9.79 21.62 16.05
C TYR A 120 9.79 23.14 16.27
N ILE A 121 8.63 23.80 16.16
CA ILE A 121 8.51 25.23 16.51
C ILE A 121 8.96 25.47 17.95
N LEU A 122 8.49 24.66 18.90
CA LEU A 122 8.89 24.79 20.30
C LEU A 122 10.40 24.59 20.48
N TYR A 123 11.00 23.62 19.78
CA TYR A 123 12.44 23.36 19.83
C TYR A 123 13.26 24.55 19.30
N VAL A 124 12.91 25.10 18.14
CA VAL A 124 13.65 26.21 17.52
C VAL A 124 13.46 27.52 18.27
N THR A 125 12.21 27.87 18.59
CA THR A 125 11.84 29.18 19.15
C THR A 125 11.92 29.24 20.67
N ARG A 126 11.95 28.08 21.34
CA ARG A 126 11.80 27.92 22.79
C ARG A 126 10.55 28.57 23.37
N ASN A 127 9.51 28.79 22.56
CA ASN A 127 8.33 29.53 22.94
C ASN A 127 7.03 28.77 22.63
N HIS A 128 6.32 28.37 23.69
CA HIS A 128 5.06 27.65 23.60
C HIS A 128 3.93 28.45 22.95
N ILE A 129 3.97 29.78 22.97
CA ILE A 129 2.94 30.63 22.35
C ILE A 129 2.95 30.44 20.83
N TYR A 130 4.13 30.42 20.20
CA TYR A 130 4.24 30.20 18.75
C TYR A 130 3.82 28.78 18.34
N ALA A 131 4.21 27.77 19.12
CA ALA A 131 3.76 26.39 18.89
C ALA A 131 2.23 26.24 19.02
N ASN A 132 1.61 26.94 19.99
CA ASN A 132 0.15 26.88 20.18
C ASN A 132 -0.63 27.64 19.11
N LYS A 133 -0.06 28.71 18.55
CA LYS A 133 -0.63 29.46 17.42
C LYS A 133 -0.59 28.70 16.09
N TYR A 134 0.23 27.66 15.97
CA TYR A 134 0.29 26.85 14.77
C TYR A 134 -0.99 26.03 14.60
N HIS A 135 -1.71 26.30 13.52
CA HIS A 135 -2.83 25.51 13.05
C HIS A 135 -2.56 25.11 11.61
N ALA A 136 -2.56 23.80 11.33
CA ALA A 136 -2.46 23.35 9.95
C ALA A 136 -3.72 23.74 9.16
N ALA A 137 -3.53 24.02 7.87
CA ALA A 137 -4.64 24.20 6.96
C ALA A 137 -5.50 22.92 6.88
N SER A 138 -6.81 23.08 6.67
CA SER A 138 -7.68 21.95 6.37
C SER A 138 -7.26 21.32 5.04
N ILE A 139 -6.84 20.05 5.08
CA ILE A 139 -6.49 19.29 3.89
C ILE A 139 -7.76 18.67 3.31
N LYS A 140 -8.12 19.07 2.10
CA LYS A 140 -9.19 18.44 1.31
C LYS A 140 -8.57 17.54 0.26
N PHE A 141 -9.03 16.31 0.18
CA PHE A 141 -8.59 15.31 -0.80
C PHE A 141 -9.80 14.57 -1.38
N ILE A 142 -9.64 14.00 -2.57
CA ILE A 142 -10.70 13.26 -3.27
C ILE A 142 -10.26 11.81 -3.41
N ILE A 143 -11.12 10.87 -3.01
CA ILE A 143 -10.88 9.44 -3.21
C ILE A 143 -11.62 9.01 -4.48
N LYS A 144 -10.87 8.66 -5.52
CA LYS A 144 -11.39 8.10 -6.77
C LYS A 144 -10.97 6.64 -6.86
N ARG A 145 -11.94 5.73 -6.87
CA ARG A 145 -11.69 4.29 -7.02
C ARG A 145 -11.16 4.00 -8.42
N LYS A 146 -10.01 3.32 -8.50
CA LYS A 146 -9.55 2.66 -9.73
C LYS A 146 -10.41 1.42 -10.02
N THR A 147 -10.77 1.20 -11.28
CA THR A 147 -11.50 -0.01 -11.67
C THR A 147 -10.60 -1.24 -11.57
N VAL A 148 -11.16 -2.39 -11.20
CA VAL A 148 -10.44 -3.67 -11.24
C VAL A 148 -10.51 -4.21 -12.67
N ASP A 149 -9.35 -4.52 -13.24
CA ASP A 149 -9.27 -5.15 -14.55
C ASP A 149 -9.45 -6.67 -14.40
N CYS A 150 -10.35 -7.25 -15.20
CA CYS A 150 -10.56 -8.70 -15.21
C CYS A 150 -9.52 -9.36 -16.13
N PRO A 151 -9.02 -10.57 -15.82
CA PRO A 151 -8.09 -11.30 -16.68
C PRO A 151 -8.81 -11.95 -17.89
N ILE A 152 -9.42 -11.12 -18.74
CA ILE A 152 -10.27 -11.53 -19.87
C ILE A 152 -9.54 -12.48 -20.81
N ASP A 153 -8.28 -12.22 -21.11
CA ASP A 153 -7.50 -13.07 -22.03
C ASP A 153 -7.42 -14.52 -21.57
N LEU A 154 -7.39 -14.76 -20.26
CA LEU A 154 -7.39 -16.11 -19.69
C LEU A 154 -8.75 -16.79 -19.85
N PHE A 155 -9.85 -16.05 -19.66
CA PHE A 155 -11.19 -16.57 -19.97
C PHE A 155 -11.32 -16.91 -21.45
N MET A 156 -10.80 -16.06 -22.34
CA MET A 156 -10.84 -16.29 -23.79
C MET A 156 -10.05 -17.53 -24.20
N LYS A 157 -8.99 -17.91 -23.50
CA LYS A 157 -8.29 -19.18 -23.74
C LYS A 157 -9.18 -20.40 -23.51
N ILE A 158 -10.04 -20.36 -22.50
CA ILE A 158 -10.97 -21.46 -22.20
C ILE A 158 -12.12 -21.47 -23.23
N ILE A 159 -12.64 -20.29 -23.57
CA ILE A 159 -13.77 -20.14 -24.52
C ILE A 159 -13.37 -20.56 -25.93
N ASN A 160 -12.17 -20.19 -26.38
CA ASN A 160 -11.67 -20.47 -27.72
C ASN A 160 -11.00 -21.85 -27.82
N HIS A 161 -11.14 -22.70 -26.81
CA HIS A 161 -10.59 -24.06 -26.87
C HIS A 161 -11.30 -24.84 -27.99
N PRO A 162 -10.56 -25.46 -28.94
CA PRO A 162 -11.14 -26.05 -30.14
C PRO A 162 -12.01 -27.28 -29.87
N ILE A 163 -11.84 -27.93 -28.73
CA ILE A 163 -12.59 -29.12 -28.32
C ILE A 163 -13.53 -28.74 -27.16
N PRO A 164 -14.78 -29.20 -27.13
CA PRO A 164 -15.64 -29.01 -25.99
C PRO A 164 -15.03 -29.62 -24.72
N ILE A 165 -14.95 -28.81 -23.67
CA ILE A 165 -14.47 -29.23 -22.36
C ILE A 165 -15.51 -30.10 -21.66
N ASP A 166 -15.12 -31.29 -21.18
CA ASP A 166 -15.96 -32.06 -20.26
C ASP A 166 -15.79 -31.55 -18.82
N TRP A 167 -16.64 -30.60 -18.45
CA TRP A 167 -16.67 -30.04 -17.09
C TRP A 167 -16.95 -31.08 -16.00
N SER A 168 -17.54 -32.23 -16.33
CA SER A 168 -17.85 -33.29 -15.37
C SER A 168 -16.65 -34.20 -15.10
N SER A 169 -15.69 -34.28 -16.03
CA SER A 169 -14.50 -35.12 -15.91
C SER A 169 -13.38 -34.47 -15.10
N LEU A 170 -13.41 -33.14 -14.92
CA LEU A 170 -12.30 -32.32 -14.35
C LEU A 170 -11.78 -32.78 -12.98
N GLY A 171 -12.59 -33.52 -12.22
CA GLY A 171 -12.19 -34.01 -10.89
C GLY A 171 -12.14 -32.95 -9.80
N PHE A 172 -12.62 -31.74 -10.09
CA PHE A 172 -12.90 -30.68 -9.14
C PHE A 172 -14.18 -29.94 -9.55
N ASN A 173 -14.94 -29.44 -8.58
CA ASN A 173 -16.13 -28.63 -8.85
C ASN A 173 -15.78 -27.14 -8.72
N LEU A 174 -16.04 -26.35 -9.75
CA LEU A 174 -15.78 -24.90 -9.75
C LEU A 174 -16.44 -24.17 -8.58
N SER A 175 -17.65 -24.57 -8.19
CA SER A 175 -18.33 -23.94 -7.03
C SER A 175 -17.66 -24.26 -5.70
N SER A 176 -16.87 -25.33 -5.62
CA SER A 176 -16.12 -25.72 -4.42
C SER A 176 -14.75 -25.03 -4.29
N LEU A 177 -14.32 -24.32 -5.34
CA LEU A 177 -13.04 -23.61 -5.36
C LEU A 177 -13.10 -22.32 -4.54
N SER A 178 -14.19 -21.54 -4.64
CA SER A 178 -14.35 -20.34 -3.82
C SER A 178 -14.97 -20.67 -2.47
N LYS A 179 -14.13 -20.93 -1.47
CA LYS A 179 -14.52 -21.20 -0.08
C LYS A 179 -13.89 -20.16 0.87
N PRO A 180 -14.40 -20.01 2.10
CA PRO A 180 -13.79 -19.14 3.09
C PRO A 180 -12.29 -19.45 3.26
N GLY A 181 -11.45 -18.44 3.14
CA GLY A 181 -9.98 -18.54 3.20
C GLY A 181 -9.29 -18.65 1.84
N THR A 182 -10.02 -18.89 0.74
CA THR A 182 -9.45 -18.91 -0.62
C THR A 182 -8.84 -17.56 -0.98
N GLY A 183 -9.44 -16.44 -0.55
CA GLY A 183 -8.93 -15.11 -0.86
C GLY A 183 -7.56 -14.86 -0.22
N GLN A 184 -7.40 -15.27 1.05
CA GLN A 184 -6.13 -15.15 1.76
C GLN A 184 -5.04 -16.05 1.17
N LEU A 185 -5.44 -17.26 0.74
CA LEU A 185 -4.56 -18.19 0.04
C LEU A 185 -4.00 -17.55 -1.25
N LEU A 186 -4.87 -16.95 -2.06
CA LEU A 186 -4.50 -16.31 -3.32
C LEU A 186 -3.69 -15.02 -3.15
N LEU A 187 -4.00 -14.23 -2.12
CA LEU A 187 -3.19 -13.08 -1.74
C LEU A 187 -1.73 -13.47 -1.45
N ASN A 188 -1.54 -14.65 -0.88
CA ASN A 188 -0.25 -15.27 -0.61
C ASN A 188 0.34 -16.01 -1.82
N GLN A 189 -0.17 -15.76 -3.02
CA GLN A 189 0.31 -16.33 -4.29
C GLN A 189 0.27 -17.87 -4.34
N LYS A 190 -0.66 -18.48 -3.60
CA LYS A 190 -0.85 -19.93 -3.63
C LYS A 190 -1.91 -20.34 -4.64
N GLU A 191 -1.73 -21.51 -5.22
CA GLU A 191 -2.64 -22.07 -6.22
C GLU A 191 -3.93 -22.60 -5.60
N LEU A 192 -5.02 -22.50 -6.35
CA LEU A 192 -6.37 -22.91 -5.93
C LEU A 192 -6.61 -24.40 -6.18
N ILE A 193 -6.10 -24.90 -7.30
CA ILE A 193 -6.15 -26.29 -7.74
C ILE A 193 -4.74 -26.85 -7.64
N SER A 194 -4.57 -27.99 -6.96
CA SER A 194 -3.26 -28.60 -6.77
C SER A 194 -2.73 -29.28 -8.03
N ALA A 195 -1.41 -29.42 -8.13
CA ALA A 195 -0.76 -30.16 -9.22
C ALA A 195 -1.31 -31.59 -9.40
N GLN A 196 -1.70 -32.26 -8.31
CA GLN A 196 -2.29 -33.59 -8.34
C GLN A 196 -3.68 -33.59 -8.99
N GLN A 197 -4.49 -32.56 -8.73
CA GLN A 197 -5.81 -32.40 -9.35
C GLN A 197 -5.67 -32.03 -10.84
N ILE A 198 -4.68 -31.21 -11.19
CA ILE A 198 -4.37 -30.84 -12.57
C ILE A 198 -3.96 -32.07 -13.40
N ALA A 199 -3.17 -32.99 -12.84
CA ALA A 199 -2.65 -34.13 -13.57
C ALA A 199 -3.68 -35.25 -13.88
N LYS A 200 -4.94 -35.11 -13.44
CA LYS A 200 -5.92 -36.20 -13.45
C LYS A 200 -6.36 -36.66 -14.85
N ASN A 201 -6.57 -35.74 -15.77
CA ASN A 201 -6.92 -36.00 -17.17
C ASN A 201 -6.54 -34.79 -18.05
N GLU A 202 -6.70 -34.93 -19.37
CA GLU A 202 -6.30 -33.89 -20.34
C GLU A 202 -7.08 -32.57 -20.15
N ASP A 203 -8.38 -32.61 -19.88
CA ASP A 203 -9.18 -31.40 -19.62
C ASP A 203 -8.71 -30.69 -18.34
N SER A 204 -8.43 -31.43 -17.28
CA SER A 204 -7.86 -30.88 -16.03
C SER A 204 -6.47 -30.28 -16.24
N LYS A 205 -5.62 -30.91 -17.06
CA LYS A 205 -4.28 -30.42 -17.40
C LYS A 205 -4.35 -29.10 -18.16
N PHE A 206 -5.36 -28.94 -19.01
CA PHE A 206 -5.57 -27.71 -19.76
C PHE A 206 -6.20 -26.60 -18.89
N ILE A 207 -7.31 -26.89 -18.21
CA ILE A 207 -8.11 -25.87 -17.52
C ILE A 207 -7.55 -25.48 -16.17
N GLY A 208 -7.08 -26.44 -15.40
CA GLY A 208 -6.64 -26.22 -14.02
C GLY A 208 -5.61 -25.09 -13.89
N PRO A 209 -4.53 -25.07 -14.71
CA PRO A 209 -3.58 -23.96 -14.71
C PRO A 209 -4.21 -22.62 -15.08
N ILE A 210 -5.15 -22.57 -16.03
CA ILE A 210 -5.81 -21.33 -16.45
C ILE A 210 -6.71 -20.80 -15.32
N ILE A 211 -7.45 -21.66 -14.62
CA ILE A 211 -8.25 -21.27 -13.45
C ILE A 211 -7.36 -20.73 -12.32
N ASN A 212 -6.22 -21.37 -12.04
CA ASN A 212 -5.24 -20.85 -11.08
C ASN A 212 -4.75 -19.46 -11.48
N GLN A 213 -4.40 -19.26 -12.76
CA GLN A 213 -3.97 -17.96 -13.28
C GLN A 213 -5.08 -16.90 -13.19
N ILE A 214 -6.33 -17.25 -13.50
CA ILE A 214 -7.48 -16.34 -13.36
C ILE A 214 -7.61 -15.91 -11.90
N ALA A 215 -7.54 -16.84 -10.97
CA ALA A 215 -7.71 -16.55 -9.55
C ALA A 215 -6.58 -15.68 -8.99
N LEU A 216 -5.33 -16.01 -9.29
CA LEU A 216 -4.16 -15.24 -8.88
C LEU A 216 -4.17 -13.84 -9.50
N SER A 217 -4.49 -13.74 -10.79
CA SER A 217 -4.60 -12.44 -11.48
C SER A 217 -5.72 -11.59 -10.89
N THR A 218 -6.87 -12.20 -10.57
CA THR A 218 -8.00 -11.49 -9.95
C THR A 218 -7.62 -10.91 -8.59
N SER A 219 -6.99 -11.72 -7.73
CA SER A 219 -6.50 -11.25 -6.43
C SER A 219 -5.49 -10.12 -6.56
N THR A 220 -4.54 -10.27 -7.50
CA THR A 220 -3.51 -9.29 -7.79
C THR A 220 -4.09 -7.98 -8.32
N ASN A 221 -5.05 -8.04 -9.24
CA ASN A 221 -5.68 -6.86 -9.84
C ASN A 221 -6.54 -6.10 -8.83
N ILE A 222 -7.23 -6.80 -7.92
CA ILE A 222 -7.94 -6.18 -6.80
C ILE A 222 -6.96 -5.43 -5.88
N LYS A 223 -5.89 -6.11 -5.46
CA LYS A 223 -4.83 -5.52 -4.63
C LYS A 223 -4.24 -4.27 -5.28
N ASN A 224 -3.84 -4.37 -6.55
CA ASN A 224 -3.23 -3.28 -7.30
C ASN A 224 -4.18 -2.08 -7.44
N SER A 225 -5.46 -2.34 -7.71
CA SER A 225 -6.48 -1.29 -7.81
C SER A 225 -6.65 -0.50 -6.50
N LEU A 226 -6.70 -1.20 -5.36
CA LEU A 226 -6.78 -0.58 -4.04
C LEU A 226 -5.51 0.17 -3.67
N TYR A 227 -4.35 -0.41 -3.95
CA TYR A 227 -3.06 0.20 -3.66
C TYR A 227 -2.87 1.46 -4.50
N TYR A 228 -3.19 1.42 -5.78
CA TYR A 228 -3.17 2.58 -6.65
C TYR A 228 -4.08 3.71 -6.14
N THR A 229 -5.31 3.37 -5.76
CA THR A 229 -6.25 4.35 -5.18
C THR A 229 -5.68 4.97 -3.90
N THR A 230 -5.04 4.15 -3.05
CA THR A 230 -4.40 4.62 -1.82
C THR A 230 -3.23 5.55 -2.14
N ASP A 231 -2.34 5.12 -3.02
CA ASP A 231 -1.15 5.87 -3.42
C ASP A 231 -1.50 7.24 -3.98
N GLN A 232 -2.48 7.31 -4.89
CA GLN A 232 -2.94 8.60 -5.43
C GLN A 232 -3.39 9.57 -4.35
N VAL A 233 -4.14 9.10 -3.34
CA VAL A 233 -4.62 9.97 -2.28
C VAL A 233 -3.47 10.45 -1.39
N PHE A 234 -2.53 9.56 -1.05
CA PHE A 234 -1.36 9.93 -0.26
C PHE A 234 -0.43 10.89 -1.02
N ASP A 235 -0.24 10.70 -2.32
CA ASP A 235 0.51 11.61 -3.19
C ASP A 235 -0.13 13.00 -3.24
N ASP A 236 -1.46 13.07 -3.33
CA ASP A 236 -2.20 14.33 -3.32
C ASP A 236 -2.08 15.04 -1.96
N VAL A 237 -2.17 14.28 -0.85
CA VAL A 237 -1.98 14.81 0.51
C VAL A 237 -0.55 15.31 0.70
N GLU A 238 0.46 14.58 0.24
CA GLU A 238 1.88 14.96 0.28
C GLU A 238 2.12 16.29 -0.44
N LYS A 239 1.61 16.43 -1.68
CA LYS A 239 1.72 17.70 -2.43
C LYS A 239 1.11 18.87 -1.68
N ILE A 240 -0.01 18.66 -0.99
CA ILE A 240 -0.66 19.70 -0.19
C ILE A 240 0.21 20.06 1.02
N ILE A 241 0.77 19.07 1.73
CA ILE A 241 1.64 19.30 2.89
C ILE A 241 2.88 20.09 2.50
N ILE A 242 3.55 19.69 1.40
CA ILE A 242 4.74 20.36 0.86
C ILE A 242 4.41 21.80 0.47
N LYS A 243 3.27 22.03 -0.20
CA LYS A 243 2.81 23.39 -0.54
C LYS A 243 2.66 24.31 0.68
N TYR A 244 2.41 23.76 1.86
CA TYR A 244 2.29 24.52 3.11
C TYR A 244 3.60 24.66 3.90
N GLU A 245 4.71 24.05 3.47
CA GLU A 245 6.02 24.21 4.11
C GLU A 245 6.46 25.67 4.23
N PRO A 246 6.35 26.54 3.20
CA PRO A 246 6.76 27.94 3.34
C PRO A 246 5.96 28.71 4.41
N ASN A 247 4.67 28.39 4.56
CA ASN A 247 3.85 28.99 5.61
C ASN A 247 4.30 28.52 7.00
N PHE A 248 4.68 27.25 7.13
CA PHE A 248 5.27 26.73 8.37
C PHE A 248 6.61 27.40 8.68
N SER A 249 7.50 27.54 7.69
CA SER A 249 8.80 28.21 7.86
C SER A 249 8.67 29.65 8.38
N LYS A 250 7.62 30.39 7.97
CA LYS A 250 7.35 31.73 8.50
C LYS A 250 7.18 31.75 10.02
N TYR A 251 6.50 30.76 10.61
CA TYR A 251 6.34 30.67 12.07
C TYR A 251 7.66 30.47 12.82
N ILE A 252 8.67 29.95 12.13
CA ILE A 252 10.01 29.73 12.68
C ILE A 252 10.86 30.99 12.53
N HIS A 253 10.75 31.69 11.40
CA HIS A 253 11.49 32.92 11.13
C HIS A 253 10.94 34.14 11.87
N GLU A 254 9.62 34.26 12.06
CA GLU A 254 8.99 35.36 12.81
C GLU A 254 9.25 35.28 14.33
N ALA A 255 9.71 34.13 14.80
CA ALA A 255 9.95 33.86 16.21
C ALA A 255 11.44 33.99 16.62
N ASN A 256 12.34 34.18 15.66
CA ASN A 256 13.77 34.47 15.85
C ASN A 256 14.06 35.94 15.53
#